data_AF-A0A4R7JML3-F1
#
_entry.id   AF-A0A4R7JML3-F1
#
_cell.length_a   1.000
_cell.length_b   1.000
_cell.length_c   1.000
_cell.angle_alpha   90.00
_cell.angle_beta   90.00
_cell.angle_gamma   90.00
#
_symmetry.space_group_name_H-M   'P 1'
#
loop_
_entity.id
_entity.type
_entity.pdbx_description
1 polymer ?
#
loop_
_entity_poly.entity_id
_entity_poly.type
_entity_poly.pdbx_seq_one_letter_code
_entity_poly.pdbx_strand_id
1 'polypeptide(L)'
;MLPSRRGRPARVPAALALLLATAAATGALAGCGDTGGLRAAGATPAARNPARLWPGLTPASSPAYDIGEVEHAVVEGVAVPGGDIRRADPVAAVRAEIAAHPGDYAGAKAPYHETSVRMADCGADGAGDEASGCPVLRPYYRDLTGDGRPEMTLGFRLLPEKLTAVRVYTVEKDRLVRIMSYEDAVSAVELAGRTVIVRSPSEVAGYEYRLQWTWDADQGAMLLTSDEMLRTDDGGQHTKRPSVPPSPAPSAASSPPGSSPSSSASAR
;
A
#
# COMPACT_ATOMS: atom_id res chain seq x y z
N MET A 1 8.84 96.98 -35.06
CA MET A 1 7.49 96.53 -34.68
C MET A 1 7.49 96.17 -33.19
N LEU A 2 6.95 97.06 -32.33
CA LEU A 2 6.33 96.70 -31.04
C LEU A 2 4.84 96.35 -31.32
N PRO A 3 4.01 95.78 -30.41
CA PRO A 3 4.15 95.65 -28.94
C PRO A 3 3.80 94.22 -28.39
N SER A 4 4.22 93.82 -27.19
CA SER A 4 3.55 93.94 -25.88
C SER A 4 2.03 93.72 -25.87
N ARG A 5 1.56 92.73 -25.09
CA ARG A 5 0.33 92.83 -24.28
C ARG A 5 0.32 91.82 -23.11
N ARG A 6 0.29 92.38 -21.90
CA ARG A 6 -0.12 91.76 -20.64
C ARG A 6 -1.64 91.57 -20.60
N GLY A 7 -2.12 90.58 -19.83
CA GLY A 7 -3.51 90.50 -19.37
C GLY A 7 -3.81 89.29 -18.48
N ARG A 8 -3.77 89.48 -17.14
CA ARG A 8 -4.51 88.70 -16.11
C ARG A 8 -6.01 89.10 -16.17
N PRO A 9 -6.97 88.57 -15.36
CA PRO A 9 -7.17 87.27 -14.69
C PRO A 9 -8.62 86.72 -14.84
N ALA A 10 -8.89 85.43 -14.55
CA ALA A 10 -10.23 84.95 -14.14
C ALA A 10 -10.07 83.59 -13.44
N ARG A 11 -10.19 83.54 -12.11
CA ARG A 11 -11.37 83.06 -11.37
C ARG A 11 -11.75 81.59 -11.65
N VAL A 12 -11.10 80.71 -10.87
CA VAL A 12 -11.63 79.59 -10.06
C VAL A 12 -13.16 79.37 -10.17
N PRO A 13 -13.65 78.12 -10.37
CA PRO A 13 -13.86 77.14 -9.28
C PRO A 13 -13.18 75.79 -9.58
N ALA A 14 -12.35 75.18 -8.71
CA ALA A 14 -12.64 74.73 -7.35
C ALA A 14 -14.00 74.03 -7.25
N ALA A 15 -14.11 72.79 -7.73
CA ALA A 15 -15.16 71.87 -7.27
C ALA A 15 -14.91 70.38 -7.58
N LEU A 16 -14.08 70.01 -8.57
CA LEU A 16 -14.04 68.60 -9.03
C LEU A 16 -12.70 67.85 -8.85
N ALA A 17 -11.63 68.52 -8.41
CA ALA A 17 -10.32 67.86 -8.21
C ALA A 17 -10.08 67.36 -6.77
N LEU A 18 -10.97 67.66 -5.82
CA LEU A 18 -10.80 67.30 -4.39
C LEU A 18 -11.59 66.06 -3.94
N LEU A 19 -12.39 65.45 -4.83
CA LEU A 19 -13.17 64.24 -4.51
C LEU A 19 -12.49 62.93 -4.95
N LEU A 20 -11.43 62.99 -5.76
CA LEU A 20 -10.68 61.80 -6.19
C LEU A 20 -9.36 61.58 -5.42
N ALA A 21 -8.93 62.55 -4.62
CA ALA A 21 -7.75 62.41 -3.75
C ALA A 21 -8.08 61.91 -2.33
N THR A 22 -9.35 61.93 -1.92
CA THR A 22 -9.79 61.46 -0.58
C THR A 22 -10.26 59.99 -0.55
N ALA A 23 -10.54 59.39 -1.72
CA ALA A 23 -10.90 57.97 -1.83
C ALA A 23 -9.69 57.03 -1.93
N ALA A 24 -8.50 57.54 -2.30
CA ALA A 24 -7.28 56.72 -2.40
C ALA A 24 -6.40 56.77 -1.12
N ALA A 25 -6.73 57.64 -0.15
CA ALA A 25 -5.95 57.82 1.07
C ALA A 25 -6.58 57.20 2.34
N THR A 26 -7.74 56.56 2.24
CA THR A 26 -8.50 56.03 3.40
C THR A 26 -8.61 54.50 3.45
N GLY A 27 -8.09 53.78 2.45
CA GLY A 27 -8.13 52.32 2.40
C GLY A 27 -6.96 51.58 3.05
N ALA A 28 -5.98 52.28 3.65
CA ALA A 28 -4.73 51.68 4.12
C ALA A 28 -4.56 51.66 5.65
N LEU A 29 -5.64 51.79 6.45
CA LEU A 29 -5.53 51.93 7.91
C LEU A 29 -6.51 51.10 8.77
N ALA A 30 -7.25 50.14 8.20
CA ALA A 30 -8.10 49.24 9.00
C ALA A 30 -7.73 47.78 8.71
N GLY A 31 -6.67 47.31 9.36
CA GLY A 31 -6.21 45.93 9.22
C GLY A 31 -4.99 45.54 10.07
N CYS A 32 -4.54 46.37 11.02
CA CYS A 32 -3.81 45.82 12.16
C CYS A 32 -4.86 45.18 13.08
N GLY A 33 -5.18 43.91 12.80
CA GLY A 33 -5.92 43.10 13.74
C GLY A 33 -5.23 43.21 15.09
N ASP A 34 -6.01 43.47 16.13
CA ASP A 34 -5.58 43.25 17.51
C ASP A 34 -5.07 41.80 17.58
N THR A 35 -3.75 41.63 17.54
CA THR A 35 -3.12 40.37 17.86
C THR A 35 -3.29 40.24 19.35
N GLY A 36 -4.49 39.81 19.77
CA GLY A 36 -4.88 39.65 21.16
C GLY A 36 -3.69 39.08 21.91
N GLY A 37 -3.23 39.82 22.94
CA GLY A 37 -1.90 39.65 23.50
C GLY A 37 -1.54 38.19 23.75
N LEU A 38 -0.28 37.83 23.50
CA LEU A 38 0.23 36.48 23.71
C LEU A 38 -0.16 35.99 25.11
N ARG A 39 -1.12 35.05 25.16
CA ARG A 39 -1.48 34.40 26.42
C ARG A 39 -0.47 33.31 26.69
N ALA A 40 0.17 33.37 27.85
CA ALA A 40 1.01 32.29 28.32
C ALA A 40 0.20 30.98 28.35
N ALA A 41 0.72 29.92 27.71
CA ALA A 41 0.11 28.58 27.72
C ALA A 41 0.27 27.84 29.07
N GLY A 42 0.57 28.59 30.15
CA GLY A 42 1.00 28.03 31.42
C GLY A 42 2.46 27.58 31.41
N ALA A 43 2.93 27.12 32.57
CA ALA A 43 4.26 26.52 32.68
C ALA A 43 4.29 25.18 31.92
N THR A 44 5.21 25.05 30.96
CA THR A 44 5.53 23.75 30.37
C THR A 44 6.17 22.86 31.44
N PRO A 45 5.66 21.65 31.69
CA PRO A 45 6.31 20.71 32.58
C PRO A 45 7.76 20.46 32.14
N ALA A 46 8.69 20.46 33.09
CA ALA A 46 10.08 20.13 32.80
C ALA A 46 10.16 18.70 32.24
N ALA A 47 10.92 18.53 31.16
CA ALA A 47 11.16 17.21 30.58
C ALA A 47 11.76 16.27 31.64
N ARG A 48 11.10 15.13 31.88
CA ARG A 48 11.63 14.07 32.73
C ARG A 48 12.37 13.08 31.84
N ASN A 49 13.65 12.85 32.14
CA ASN A 49 14.39 11.79 31.46
C ASN A 49 13.78 10.42 31.77
N PRO A 50 13.84 9.45 30.84
CA PRO A 50 13.45 8.07 31.10
C PRO A 50 14.20 7.54 32.33
N ALA A 51 13.48 6.89 33.25
CA ALA A 51 14.12 6.22 34.36
C ALA A 51 14.86 4.97 33.84
N ARG A 52 16.17 4.87 34.12
CA ARG A 52 16.90 3.63 33.88
C ARG A 52 16.51 2.62 34.96
N LEU A 53 15.63 1.70 34.59
CA LEU A 53 15.32 0.53 35.41
C LEU A 53 16.50 -0.46 35.31
N TRP A 54 16.88 -1.08 36.42
CA TRP A 54 17.97 -2.08 36.52
C TRP A 54 19.32 -1.65 35.90
N PRO A 55 19.99 -0.63 36.47
CA PRO A 55 21.24 -0.11 35.92
C PRO A 55 22.42 -1.11 35.90
N GLY A 56 22.32 -2.21 36.66
CA GLY A 56 23.29 -3.31 36.64
C GLY A 56 23.01 -4.41 35.62
N LEU A 57 21.91 -4.30 34.84
CA LEU A 57 21.61 -5.27 33.79
C LEU A 57 22.68 -5.20 32.70
N THR A 58 23.36 -6.32 32.46
CA THR A 58 24.33 -6.43 31.38
C THR A 58 23.59 -6.41 30.04
N PRO A 59 23.93 -5.49 29.10
CA PRO A 59 23.31 -5.47 27.79
C PRO A 59 23.50 -6.80 27.05
N ALA A 60 22.47 -7.23 26.31
CA ALA A 60 22.62 -8.36 25.40
C ALA A 60 23.66 -8.05 24.33
N SER A 61 24.53 -9.00 24.03
CA SER A 61 25.57 -8.88 23.00
C SER A 61 25.10 -9.35 21.62
N SER A 62 23.93 -9.98 21.55
CA SER A 62 23.28 -10.46 20.33
C SER A 62 21.76 -10.48 20.51
N PRO A 63 20.99 -10.38 19.42
CA PRO A 63 19.53 -10.48 19.49
C PRO A 63 19.08 -11.88 19.91
N ALA A 64 17.89 -11.96 20.51
CA ALA A 64 17.28 -13.23 20.94
C ALA A 64 16.58 -13.97 19.79
N TYR A 65 16.18 -13.22 18.75
CA TYR A 65 15.56 -13.72 17.52
C TYR A 65 16.22 -13.02 16.34
N ASP A 66 16.44 -13.76 15.26
CA ASP A 66 16.78 -13.17 13.96
C ASP A 66 15.48 -12.62 13.36
N ILE A 67 15.24 -11.33 13.57
CA ILE A 67 14.02 -10.67 13.09
C ILE A 67 14.25 -10.27 11.63
N GLY A 68 14.34 -11.25 10.73
CA GLY A 68 14.45 -11.06 9.28
C GLY A 68 15.33 -9.87 8.90
N GLU A 69 16.51 -9.80 9.54
CA GLU A 69 17.38 -8.63 9.53
C GLU A 69 17.97 -8.50 8.13
N VAL A 70 17.48 -7.54 7.34
CA VAL A 70 18.14 -7.05 6.12
C VAL A 70 18.18 -8.07 4.97
N GLU A 71 17.21 -8.00 4.07
CA GLU A 71 17.25 -8.79 2.83
C GLU A 71 18.01 -8.03 1.73
N HIS A 72 19.15 -8.58 1.26
CA HIS A 72 19.84 -8.14 0.04
C HIS A 72 20.38 -9.36 -0.71
N ALA A 73 19.61 -9.84 -1.69
CA ALA A 73 19.93 -11.10 -2.37
C ALA A 73 19.78 -10.99 -3.89
N VAL A 74 20.82 -11.38 -4.63
CA VAL A 74 20.76 -11.50 -6.09
C VAL A 74 19.81 -12.64 -6.46
N VAL A 75 18.86 -12.37 -7.34
CA VAL A 75 17.95 -13.39 -7.89
C VAL A 75 18.59 -13.99 -9.13
N GLU A 76 19.09 -15.21 -8.99
CA GLU A 76 19.78 -15.91 -10.08
C GLU A 76 18.83 -16.31 -11.22
N GLY A 77 19.31 -16.23 -12.45
CA GLY A 77 18.59 -16.72 -13.63
C GLY A 77 17.48 -15.81 -14.16
N VAL A 78 17.27 -14.62 -13.58
CA VAL A 78 16.28 -13.64 -14.05
C VAL A 78 16.96 -12.52 -14.82
N ALA A 79 16.58 -12.35 -16.09
CA ALA A 79 17.09 -11.27 -16.93
C ALA A 79 16.46 -9.92 -16.57
N VAL A 80 17.28 -8.86 -16.58
CA VAL A 80 16.82 -7.48 -16.49
C VAL A 80 17.29 -6.72 -17.74
N PRO A 81 16.55 -6.80 -18.86
CA PRO A 81 17.00 -6.25 -20.14
C PRO A 81 17.30 -4.75 -20.06
N GLY A 82 18.56 -4.38 -20.33
CA GLY A 82 19.02 -2.99 -20.30
C GLY A 82 18.97 -2.35 -18.90
N GLY A 83 18.96 -3.16 -17.83
CA GLY A 83 18.90 -2.69 -16.46
C GLY A 83 17.56 -2.06 -16.07
N ASP A 84 16.51 -2.22 -16.89
CA ASP A 84 15.17 -1.69 -16.61
C ASP A 84 14.31 -2.72 -15.86
N ILE A 85 14.02 -2.45 -14.59
CA ILE A 85 13.20 -3.33 -13.74
C ILE A 85 11.82 -3.60 -14.36
N ARG A 86 11.25 -2.67 -15.14
CA ARG A 86 9.93 -2.85 -15.76
C ARG A 86 9.93 -3.89 -16.88
N ARG A 87 11.13 -4.29 -17.33
CA ARG A 87 11.33 -5.34 -18.33
C ARG A 87 11.73 -6.67 -17.70
N ALA A 88 11.96 -6.72 -16.39
CA ALA A 88 12.14 -7.98 -15.69
C ALA A 88 10.80 -8.73 -15.65
N ASP A 89 10.83 -10.05 -15.82
CA ASP A 89 9.63 -10.88 -15.77
C ASP A 89 9.28 -11.22 -14.30
N PRO A 90 8.13 -10.74 -13.77
CA PRO A 90 7.71 -11.02 -12.40
C PRO A 90 7.46 -12.52 -12.15
N VAL A 91 7.00 -13.26 -13.17
CA VAL A 91 6.79 -14.70 -13.07
C VAL A 91 8.12 -15.44 -13.02
N ALA A 92 9.12 -14.98 -13.79
CA ALA A 92 10.48 -15.52 -13.72
C ALA A 92 11.11 -15.30 -12.33
N ALA A 93 10.88 -14.15 -11.69
CA ALA A 93 11.33 -13.89 -10.32
C ALA A 93 10.77 -14.92 -9.32
N VAL A 94 9.47 -15.21 -9.39
CA VAL A 94 8.85 -16.23 -8.53
C VAL A 94 9.34 -17.65 -8.87
N ARG A 95 9.55 -17.96 -10.15
CA ARG A 95 10.15 -19.25 -10.56
C ARG A 95 11.57 -19.42 -10.02
N ALA A 96 12.37 -18.35 -10.01
CA ALA A 96 13.71 -18.36 -9.44
C ALA A 96 13.67 -18.58 -7.91
N GLU A 97 12.74 -17.95 -7.21
CA GLU A 97 12.53 -18.20 -5.77
C GLU A 97 12.18 -19.67 -5.50
N ILE A 98 11.22 -20.23 -6.26
CA ILE A 98 10.82 -21.64 -6.16
C ILE A 98 12.01 -22.59 -6.39
N ALA A 99 12.84 -22.29 -7.40
CA ALA A 99 14.01 -23.10 -7.72
C ALA A 99 15.09 -23.03 -6.62
N ALA A 100 15.24 -21.86 -5.98
CA ALA A 100 16.21 -21.66 -4.90
C ALA A 100 15.80 -22.31 -3.57
N HIS A 101 14.50 -22.53 -3.34
CA HIS A 101 13.95 -23.03 -2.07
C HIS A 101 13.16 -24.34 -2.26
N PRO A 102 13.79 -25.43 -2.74
CA PRO A 102 13.08 -26.68 -3.00
C PRO A 102 12.45 -27.30 -1.73
N GLY A 103 12.95 -26.98 -0.53
CA GLY A 103 12.33 -27.44 0.73
C GLY A 103 10.90 -26.92 0.91
N ASP A 104 10.63 -25.71 0.44
CA ASP A 104 9.34 -25.03 0.62
C ASP A 104 8.37 -25.32 -0.53
N TYR A 105 8.89 -25.60 -1.72
CA TYR A 105 8.06 -25.72 -2.93
C TYR A 105 8.09 -27.09 -3.62
N ALA A 106 9.16 -27.89 -3.48
CA ALA A 106 9.36 -29.09 -4.28
C ALA A 106 8.85 -30.37 -3.60
N GLY A 107 8.06 -31.14 -4.36
CA GLY A 107 7.51 -32.41 -3.91
C GLY A 107 6.18 -32.25 -3.16
N ALA A 108 5.37 -33.30 -3.20
CA ALA A 108 3.96 -33.26 -2.76
C ALA A 108 3.72 -32.93 -1.27
N LYS A 109 4.77 -32.88 -0.45
CA LYS A 109 4.70 -32.57 0.99
C LYS A 109 5.27 -31.19 1.35
N ALA A 110 5.82 -30.47 0.37
CA ALA A 110 6.36 -29.14 0.62
C ALA A 110 5.21 -28.18 1.01
N PRO A 111 5.42 -27.27 1.98
CA PRO A 111 4.37 -26.41 2.51
C PRO A 111 3.70 -25.56 1.41
N TYR A 112 4.46 -25.13 0.41
CA TYR A 112 4.00 -24.29 -0.69
C TYR A 112 3.97 -25.03 -2.03
N HIS A 113 3.81 -26.36 -2.01
CA HIS A 113 3.79 -27.17 -3.22
C HIS A 113 2.76 -26.70 -4.25
N GLU A 114 1.56 -26.32 -3.80
CA GLU A 114 0.49 -25.89 -4.72
C GLU A 114 0.86 -24.58 -5.44
N THR A 115 1.62 -23.67 -4.81
CA THR A 115 2.16 -22.49 -5.50
C THR A 115 3.00 -22.91 -6.69
N SER A 116 3.91 -23.88 -6.51
CA SER A 116 4.79 -24.36 -7.57
C SER A 116 4.01 -24.97 -8.75
N VAL A 117 2.93 -25.71 -8.46
CA VAL A 117 2.06 -26.33 -9.47
C VAL A 117 1.31 -25.26 -10.25
N ARG A 118 0.74 -24.27 -9.55
CA ARG A 118 -0.06 -23.18 -10.14
C ARG A 118 0.75 -22.20 -10.98
N MET A 119 2.08 -22.22 -10.89
CA MET A 119 2.93 -21.44 -11.81
C MET A 119 2.79 -21.86 -13.29
N ALA A 120 2.25 -23.05 -13.57
CA ALA A 120 1.89 -23.48 -14.92
C ALA A 120 0.72 -22.66 -15.51
N ASP A 121 -0.13 -22.08 -14.67
CA ASP A 121 -1.29 -21.27 -15.07
C ASP A 121 -0.87 -19.81 -15.41
N CYS A 122 0.38 -19.43 -15.18
CA CYS A 122 0.90 -18.10 -15.54
C CYS A 122 1.20 -18.00 -17.04
N GLY A 123 0.33 -17.27 -17.76
CA GLY A 123 0.46 -16.99 -19.19
C GLY A 123 1.55 -15.98 -19.56
N ALA A 124 1.70 -15.72 -20.87
CA ALA A 124 2.74 -14.86 -21.44
C ALA A 124 2.65 -13.38 -21.00
N ASP A 125 1.46 -12.91 -20.64
CA ASP A 125 1.24 -11.54 -20.16
C ASP A 125 1.66 -11.36 -18.68
N GLY A 126 2.13 -12.42 -18.02
CA GLY A 126 3.00 -12.37 -16.84
C GLY A 126 2.45 -11.59 -15.66
N ALA A 127 1.93 -12.32 -14.66
CA ALA A 127 1.22 -11.81 -13.48
C ALA A 127 -0.17 -11.23 -13.80
N GLY A 128 -1.15 -11.51 -12.95
CA GLY A 128 -2.54 -11.21 -13.27
C GLY A 128 -3.47 -11.21 -12.07
N ASP A 129 -4.72 -10.84 -12.31
CA ASP A 129 -5.77 -10.86 -11.29
C ASP A 129 -6.10 -12.34 -10.94
N GLU A 130 -6.62 -12.60 -9.73
CA GLU A 130 -6.87 -13.96 -9.20
C GLU A 130 -7.69 -14.86 -10.15
N ALA A 131 -8.45 -14.28 -11.08
CA ALA A 131 -9.26 -14.99 -12.06
C ALA A 131 -8.45 -15.89 -13.03
N SER A 132 -7.15 -15.66 -13.19
CA SER A 132 -6.29 -16.40 -14.13
C SER A 132 -5.72 -17.72 -13.58
N GLY A 133 -5.86 -17.99 -12.28
CA GLY A 133 -5.26 -19.17 -11.62
C GLY A 133 -3.75 -19.07 -11.35
N CYS A 134 -3.05 -18.13 -12.02
CA CYS A 134 -1.66 -17.80 -11.73
C CYS A 134 -1.54 -17.20 -10.31
N PRO A 135 -0.63 -17.70 -9.45
CA PRO A 135 -0.50 -17.23 -8.08
C PRO A 135 0.26 -15.90 -7.99
N VAL A 136 0.84 -15.41 -9.09
CA VAL A 136 1.63 -14.17 -9.14
C VAL A 136 0.71 -12.97 -9.38
N LEU A 137 0.70 -12.04 -8.43
CA LEU A 137 -0.11 -10.83 -8.46
C LEU A 137 0.56 -9.76 -9.33
N ARG A 138 -0.25 -8.82 -9.82
CA ARG A 138 0.23 -7.69 -10.63
C ARG A 138 1.36 -6.91 -9.92
N PRO A 139 2.52 -6.70 -10.57
CA PRO A 139 3.61 -5.92 -9.99
C PRO A 139 3.28 -4.43 -9.95
N TYR A 140 3.81 -3.74 -8.94
CA TYR A 140 3.76 -2.28 -8.81
C TYR A 140 5.16 -1.70 -8.85
N TYR A 141 5.32 -0.58 -9.56
CA TYR A 141 6.63 0.05 -9.78
C TYR A 141 6.68 1.45 -9.20
N ARG A 142 7.60 1.70 -8.27
CA ARG A 142 7.75 2.99 -7.57
C ARG A 142 9.20 3.20 -7.18
N ASP A 143 9.68 4.43 -7.23
CA ASP A 143 10.99 4.78 -6.65
C ASP A 143 10.89 4.76 -5.12
N LEU A 144 11.38 3.68 -4.51
CA LEU A 144 11.43 3.44 -3.07
C LEU A 144 12.83 3.77 -2.52
N THR A 145 13.88 3.60 -3.31
CA THR A 145 15.30 3.83 -2.95
C THR A 145 15.74 5.30 -3.08
N GLY A 146 14.94 6.13 -3.76
CA GLY A 146 15.14 7.56 -3.91
C GLY A 146 16.20 7.94 -4.95
N ASP A 147 16.61 7.00 -5.79
CA ASP A 147 17.64 7.20 -6.79
C ASP A 147 17.08 7.64 -8.16
N GLY A 148 15.75 7.85 -8.24
CA GLY A 148 15.04 8.22 -9.45
C GLY A 148 14.67 7.03 -10.35
N ARG A 149 15.04 5.80 -9.98
CA ARG A 149 14.66 4.56 -10.66
C ARG A 149 13.61 3.84 -9.82
N PRO A 150 12.65 3.16 -10.47
CA PRO A 150 11.67 2.39 -9.72
C PRO A 150 12.26 1.07 -9.21
N GLU A 151 11.70 0.60 -8.11
CA GLU A 151 11.71 -0.78 -7.65
C GLU A 151 10.41 -1.49 -8.05
N MET A 152 10.44 -2.82 -8.09
CA MET A 152 9.26 -3.68 -8.30
C MET A 152 8.79 -4.25 -6.97
N THR A 153 7.58 -3.87 -6.54
CA THR A 153 6.85 -4.56 -5.47
C THR A 153 6.00 -5.66 -6.08
N LEU A 154 6.19 -6.90 -5.64
CA LEU A 154 5.53 -8.08 -6.19
C LEU A 154 4.90 -8.91 -5.07
N GLY A 155 3.64 -9.25 -5.25
CA GLY A 155 2.94 -10.22 -4.40
C GLY A 155 2.76 -11.56 -5.11
N PHE A 156 2.79 -12.67 -4.37
CA PHE A 156 2.31 -13.96 -4.88
C PHE A 156 1.76 -14.85 -3.75
N ARG A 157 0.84 -15.74 -4.11
CA ARG A 157 0.15 -16.62 -3.15
C ARG A 157 1.05 -17.80 -2.74
N LEU A 158 1.10 -18.07 -1.45
CA LEU A 158 1.75 -19.23 -0.85
C LEU A 158 0.67 -20.26 -0.47
N LEU A 159 0.48 -21.27 -1.33
CA LEU A 159 -0.64 -22.21 -1.33
C LEU A 159 -0.18 -23.59 -0.83
N PRO A 160 -1.02 -24.32 -0.07
CA PRO A 160 -2.47 -24.13 0.06
C PRO A 160 -2.89 -23.20 1.21
N GLU A 161 -1.93 -22.66 1.94
CA GLU A 161 -2.19 -21.67 2.97
C GLU A 161 -2.77 -20.39 2.36
N LYS A 162 -3.34 -19.52 3.20
CA LYS A 162 -3.88 -18.23 2.76
C LYS A 162 -2.85 -17.11 2.96
N LEU A 163 -1.57 -17.46 2.80
CA LEU A 163 -0.48 -16.51 2.93
C LEU A 163 -0.17 -15.87 1.57
N THR A 164 0.36 -14.66 1.63
CA THR A 164 0.85 -13.92 0.47
C THR A 164 2.27 -13.46 0.77
N ALA A 165 3.20 -13.89 -0.07
CA ALA A 165 4.55 -13.36 -0.11
C ALA A 165 4.52 -11.97 -0.75
N VAL A 166 5.17 -11.01 -0.10
CA VAL A 166 5.44 -9.66 -0.60
C VAL A 166 6.95 -9.50 -0.71
N ARG A 167 7.42 -9.24 -1.94
CA ARG A 167 8.83 -9.05 -2.25
C ARG A 167 9.02 -7.67 -2.87
N VAL A 168 10.15 -7.04 -2.60
CA VAL A 168 10.59 -5.84 -3.32
C VAL A 168 11.91 -6.11 -3.99
N TYR A 169 12.01 -5.73 -5.26
CA TYR A 169 13.21 -5.91 -6.07
C TYR A 169 13.73 -4.58 -6.62
N THR A 170 15.05 -4.45 -6.66
CA THR A 170 15.78 -3.40 -7.39
C THR A 170 16.70 -4.03 -8.44
N VAL A 171 17.46 -3.19 -9.15
CA VAL A 171 18.44 -3.62 -10.16
C VAL A 171 19.83 -3.15 -9.77
N GLU A 172 20.76 -4.10 -9.67
CA GLU A 172 22.17 -3.80 -9.46
C GLU A 172 23.04 -4.50 -10.50
N LYS A 173 23.84 -3.72 -11.23
CA LYS A 173 24.75 -4.24 -12.28
C LYS A 173 24.02 -5.17 -13.25
N ASP A 174 22.85 -4.74 -13.71
CA ASP A 174 21.94 -5.47 -14.62
C ASP A 174 21.39 -6.80 -14.07
N ARG A 175 21.43 -6.99 -12.74
CA ARG A 175 20.86 -8.16 -12.06
C ARG A 175 19.68 -7.75 -11.20
N LEU A 176 18.68 -8.62 -11.14
CA LEU A 176 17.56 -8.48 -10.22
C LEU A 176 18.05 -8.76 -8.79
N VAL A 177 17.78 -7.85 -7.86
CA VAL A 177 18.17 -8.00 -6.45
C VAL A 177 16.93 -7.83 -5.59
N ARG A 178 16.64 -8.80 -4.74
CA ARG A 178 15.60 -8.72 -3.72
C ARG A 178 16.12 -7.91 -2.54
N ILE A 179 15.38 -6.87 -2.18
CA ILE A 179 15.72 -5.92 -1.11
C ILE A 179 14.68 -5.89 0.03
N MET A 180 13.60 -6.68 -0.10
CA MET A 180 12.60 -6.89 0.93
C MET A 180 11.99 -8.28 0.72
N SER A 181 11.80 -9.02 1.81
CA SER A 181 11.03 -10.25 1.84
C SER A 181 10.13 -10.26 3.08
N TYR A 182 8.83 -10.37 2.88
CA TYR A 182 7.86 -10.57 3.94
C TYR A 182 6.73 -11.49 3.47
N GLU A 183 6.15 -12.27 4.37
CA GLU A 183 5.00 -13.11 4.06
C GLU A 183 4.09 -13.25 5.28
N ASP A 184 2.79 -13.17 5.03
CA ASP A 184 1.76 -13.22 6.07
C ASP A 184 0.39 -13.49 5.45
N ALA A 185 -0.65 -13.59 6.27
CA ALA A 185 -2.05 -13.54 5.88
C ALA A 185 -2.45 -12.11 5.46
N VAL A 186 -1.76 -11.56 4.47
CA VAL A 186 -1.88 -10.17 4.01
C VAL A 186 -3.33 -9.82 3.66
N SER A 187 -3.84 -8.79 4.31
CA SER A 187 -5.14 -8.16 4.04
C SER A 187 -5.01 -7.00 3.04
N ALA A 188 -3.91 -6.25 3.09
CA ALA A 188 -3.63 -5.17 2.15
C ALA A 188 -2.12 -4.89 2.03
N VAL A 189 -1.71 -4.38 0.87
CA VAL A 189 -0.38 -3.79 0.63
C VAL A 189 -0.58 -2.40 0.05
N GLU A 190 0.07 -1.41 0.64
CA GLU A 190 -0.02 0.00 0.24
C GLU A 190 1.38 0.57 -0.02
N LEU A 191 1.48 1.46 -1.00
CA LEU A 191 2.71 2.22 -1.28
C LEU A 191 2.48 3.69 -0.94
N ALA A 192 3.07 4.15 0.16
CA ALA A 192 2.94 5.52 0.65
C ALA A 192 4.28 6.24 0.52
N GLY A 193 4.43 7.08 -0.52
CA GLY A 193 5.71 7.71 -0.83
C GLY A 193 6.76 6.65 -1.19
N ARG A 194 7.73 6.47 -0.29
CA ARG A 194 8.86 5.52 -0.37
C ARG A 194 8.74 4.35 0.62
N THR A 195 7.57 4.22 1.23
CA THR A 195 7.27 3.23 2.25
C THR A 195 6.37 2.14 1.68
N VAL A 196 6.71 0.88 1.95
CA VAL A 196 5.84 -0.27 1.72
C VAL A 196 5.11 -0.55 3.03
N ILE A 197 3.78 -0.59 3.00
CA ILE A 197 2.95 -0.85 4.17
C ILE A 197 2.21 -2.16 3.94
N VAL A 198 2.35 -3.11 4.85
CA VAL A 198 1.60 -4.37 4.82
C VAL A 198 0.64 -4.40 6.01
N ARG A 199 -0.61 -4.77 5.74
CA ARG A 199 -1.63 -4.99 6.75
C ARG A 199 -2.00 -6.47 6.82
N SER A 200 -2.07 -7.02 8.01
CA SER A 200 -2.45 -8.41 8.26
C SER A 200 -3.30 -8.51 9.53
N PRO A 201 -4.15 -9.54 9.67
CA PRO A 201 -4.92 -9.74 10.89
C PRO A 201 -3.99 -10.00 12.08
N SER A 202 -4.35 -9.51 13.26
CA SER A 202 -3.67 -9.84 14.51
C SER A 202 -4.33 -11.04 15.19
N GLU A 203 -3.57 -11.71 16.05
CA GLU A 203 -4.06 -12.71 17.01
C GLU A 203 -4.96 -12.09 18.08
N VAL A 204 -4.84 -10.77 18.30
CA VAL A 204 -5.73 -10.02 19.18
C VAL A 204 -7.00 -9.64 18.41
N ALA A 205 -8.12 -10.19 18.84
CA ALA A 205 -9.41 -9.91 18.23
C ALA A 205 -9.71 -8.40 18.19
N GLY A 206 -10.10 -7.90 17.01
CA GLY A 206 -10.37 -6.49 16.78
C GLY A 206 -9.14 -5.63 16.56
N TYR A 207 -8.00 -6.26 16.29
CA TYR A 207 -6.78 -5.60 15.89
C TYR A 207 -6.23 -6.18 14.59
N GLU A 208 -5.43 -5.38 13.93
CA GLU A 208 -4.61 -5.74 12.77
C GLU A 208 -3.18 -5.24 12.99
N TYR A 209 -2.23 -5.90 12.35
CA TYR A 209 -0.87 -5.38 12.21
C TYR A 209 -0.81 -4.41 11.04
N ARG A 210 -0.06 -3.32 11.21
CA ARG A 210 0.39 -2.42 10.16
C ARG A 210 1.90 -2.30 10.25
N LEU A 211 2.56 -3.01 9.35
CA LEU A 211 4.01 -3.05 9.25
C LEU A 211 4.47 -2.11 8.14
N GLN A 212 5.54 -1.35 8.39
CA GLN A 212 6.10 -0.39 7.42
C GLN A 212 7.57 -0.68 7.15
N TRP A 213 7.92 -0.78 5.88
CA TRP A 213 9.30 -0.92 5.42
C TRP A 213 9.76 0.33 4.68
N THR A 214 10.98 0.77 4.98
CA THR A 214 11.63 1.88 4.28
C THR A 214 13.05 1.52 3.90
N TRP A 215 13.54 2.09 2.81
CA TRP A 215 14.91 1.90 2.34
C TRP A 215 15.95 2.40 3.34
N ASP A 216 16.95 1.57 3.61
CA ASP A 216 18.19 1.93 4.27
C ASP A 216 19.36 1.75 3.28
N ALA A 217 20.07 2.84 2.99
CA ALA A 217 21.12 2.85 1.99
C ALA A 217 22.41 2.15 2.44
N ASP A 218 22.68 2.11 3.75
CA ASP A 218 23.87 1.48 4.29
C ASP A 218 23.73 -0.05 4.29
N GLN A 219 22.51 -0.53 4.52
CA GLN A 219 22.16 -1.94 4.46
C GLN A 219 21.83 -2.43 3.04
N GLY A 220 21.54 -1.51 2.12
CA GLY A 220 21.09 -1.88 0.78
C GLY A 220 19.73 -2.60 0.79
N ALA A 221 18.91 -2.44 1.84
CA ALA A 221 17.66 -3.18 1.99
C ALA A 221 16.53 -2.30 2.50
N MET A 222 15.30 -2.76 2.32
CA MET A 222 14.15 -2.21 3.03
C MET A 222 14.04 -2.84 4.41
N LEU A 223 14.08 -2.00 5.45
CA LEU A 223 14.03 -2.43 6.85
C LEU A 223 12.64 -2.18 7.43
N LEU A 224 12.19 -3.07 8.31
CA LEU A 224 11.00 -2.85 9.12
C LEU A 224 11.27 -1.67 10.05
N THR A 225 10.52 -0.58 9.89
CA THR A 225 10.71 0.68 10.63
C THR A 225 9.55 1.06 11.52
N SER A 226 8.36 0.50 11.27
CA SER A 226 7.23 0.57 12.18
C SER A 226 6.49 -0.75 12.20
N ASP A 227 6.17 -1.21 13.41
CA ASP A 227 5.30 -2.34 13.70
C ASP A 227 4.22 -1.84 14.66
N GLU A 228 3.01 -1.64 14.14
CA GLU A 228 1.89 -1.11 14.89
C GLU A 228 0.74 -2.11 14.91
N MET A 229 0.21 -2.36 16.10
CA MET A 229 -1.04 -3.08 16.27
C MET A 229 -2.19 -2.07 16.39
N LEU A 230 -3.00 -1.95 15.34
CA LEU A 230 -4.08 -0.97 15.23
C LEU A 230 -5.42 -1.62 15.53
N ARG A 231 -6.34 -0.88 16.16
CA ARG A 231 -7.73 -1.33 16.28
C ARG A 231 -8.40 -1.30 14.92
N THR A 232 -9.08 -2.38 14.58
CA THR A 232 -9.98 -2.40 13.42
C THR A 232 -11.28 -1.69 13.79
N ASP A 233 -11.78 -0.83 12.89
CA ASP A 233 -13.02 -0.06 13.10
C ASP A 233 -14.26 -0.95 13.31
N ASP A 234 -14.20 -2.22 12.89
CA ASP A 234 -15.25 -3.22 13.08
C ASP A 234 -15.26 -3.86 14.48
N GLY A 235 -14.38 -3.43 15.41
CA GLY A 235 -14.36 -3.88 16.80
C GLY A 235 -14.14 -5.40 16.98
N GLY A 236 -13.49 -6.06 16.01
CA GLY A 236 -13.28 -7.51 16.03
C GLY A 236 -14.46 -8.34 15.56
N GLN A 237 -15.45 -7.72 14.92
CA GLN A 237 -16.54 -8.42 14.23
C GLN A 237 -16.05 -9.00 12.90
N HIS A 238 -14.98 -9.79 12.91
CA HIS A 238 -14.82 -10.81 11.87
C HIS A 238 -15.89 -11.86 12.13
N THR A 239 -17.04 -11.60 11.51
CA THR A 239 -18.18 -12.46 11.24
C THR A 239 -18.02 -13.88 11.77
N LYS A 240 -18.87 -14.25 12.73
CA LYS A 240 -19.31 -15.65 12.85
C LYS A 240 -19.55 -16.18 11.44
N ARG A 241 -18.94 -17.32 11.11
CA ARG A 241 -19.28 -18.15 9.95
C ARG A 241 -20.78 -17.99 9.65
N PRO A 242 -21.21 -17.60 8.44
CA PRO A 242 -22.62 -17.57 8.13
C PRO A 242 -23.18 -18.96 8.40
N SER A 243 -23.96 -19.10 9.46
CA SER A 243 -24.78 -20.29 9.65
C SER A 243 -25.75 -20.29 8.49
N VAL A 244 -25.52 -21.19 7.54
CA VAL A 244 -26.46 -21.46 6.46
C VAL A 244 -27.83 -21.68 7.11
N PRO A 245 -28.85 -20.87 6.81
CA PRO A 245 -30.19 -21.14 7.32
C PRO A 245 -30.64 -22.51 6.76
N PRO A 246 -31.28 -23.37 7.58
CA PRO A 246 -31.74 -24.66 7.10
C PRO A 246 -32.69 -24.46 5.92
N SER A 247 -32.35 -25.07 4.79
CA SER A 247 -33.18 -25.08 3.58
C SER A 247 -34.58 -25.60 3.92
N PRO A 248 -35.67 -24.92 3.51
CA PRO A 248 -37.00 -25.49 3.66
C PRO A 248 -37.11 -26.77 2.82
N ALA A 249 -37.61 -27.83 3.47
CA ALA A 249 -37.83 -29.12 2.85
C ALA A 249 -38.76 -28.99 1.62
N PRO A 250 -38.56 -29.79 0.56
CA PRO A 250 -39.45 -29.77 -0.59
C PRO A 250 -40.84 -30.30 -0.19
N SER A 251 -41.84 -29.44 -0.30
CA SER A 251 -43.25 -29.83 -0.26
C SER A 251 -43.53 -30.87 -1.35
N ALA A 252 -44.08 -32.00 -0.92
CA ALA A 252 -44.61 -33.03 -1.81
C ALA A 252 -45.67 -32.42 -2.73
N ALA A 253 -45.37 -32.33 -4.02
CA ALA A 253 -46.36 -32.09 -5.06
C ALA A 253 -46.79 -33.44 -5.65
N SER A 254 -48.05 -33.74 -5.44
CA SER A 254 -48.77 -34.93 -5.84
C SER A 254 -48.71 -35.18 -7.36
N SER A 255 -48.38 -36.41 -7.74
CA SER A 255 -48.44 -36.91 -9.11
C SER A 255 -49.85 -36.74 -9.72
N PRO A 256 -49.99 -36.29 -10.97
CA PRO A 256 -51.23 -36.47 -11.72
C PRO A 256 -51.35 -37.92 -12.24
N PRO A 257 -52.55 -38.53 -12.24
CA PRO A 257 -52.77 -39.85 -12.80
C PRO A 257 -52.72 -39.83 -14.33
N GLY A 258 -52.22 -40.93 -14.88
CA GLY A 258 -51.83 -41.09 -16.28
C GLY A 258 -52.98 -41.06 -17.28
N SER A 259 -52.62 -40.60 -18.48
CA SER A 259 -53.39 -40.78 -19.71
C SER A 259 -52.72 -41.88 -20.52
N SER A 260 -53.42 -43.01 -20.65
CA SER A 260 -53.05 -44.15 -21.51
C SER A 260 -52.98 -43.74 -22.99
N PRO A 261 -52.08 -44.34 -23.79
CA PRO A 261 -52.04 -44.14 -25.24
C PRO A 261 -53.08 -45.01 -25.97
N SER A 262 -53.84 -44.38 -26.87
CA SER A 262 -54.67 -45.07 -27.87
C SER A 262 -53.80 -45.64 -29.00
N SER A 263 -53.84 -46.96 -29.18
CA SER A 263 -53.39 -47.64 -30.39
C SER A 263 -54.61 -48.06 -31.22
N SER A 264 -54.70 -47.56 -32.46
CA SER A 264 -55.72 -47.99 -33.43
C SER A 264 -55.21 -49.13 -34.32
N ALA A 265 -55.85 -50.30 -34.12
CA ALA A 265 -56.33 -51.34 -35.04
C ALA A 265 -55.60 -51.68 -36.37
N SER A 266 -55.35 -52.99 -36.60
CA SER A 266 -56.08 -53.80 -37.62
C SER A 266 -55.64 -55.29 -37.74
N ALA A 267 -56.62 -56.10 -38.19
CA ALA A 267 -56.63 -57.49 -38.71
C ALA A 267 -56.71 -58.64 -37.68
N ARG A 268 -57.71 -59.55 -37.71
CA ARG A 268 -58.61 -60.04 -38.78
C ARG A 268 -60.08 -60.07 -38.37
#